data_AF-A0A2M7DKW3-F1
#
_entry.id   AF-A0A2M7DKW3-F1
#
_cell.length_a   1.000
_cell.length_b   1.000
_cell.length_c   1.000
_cell.angle_alpha   90.00
_cell.angle_beta   90.00
_cell.angle_gamma   90.00
#
_symmetry.space_group_name_H-M   'P 1'
#
loop_
_entity.id
_entity.type
_entity.pdbx_description
1 polymer ?
#
loop_
_entity_poly.entity_id
_entity_poly.type
_entity_poly.pdbx_seq_one_letter_code
_entity_poly.pdbx_strand_id
1 'polypeptide(L)'
;MSSIDEAILRNQTLSGPAQEALAARRLRQGDGQEEEKAEEDQPGRYQSLRMKMAAAKRALDLKEKTRQMVENKVVSPVNQATGRMLRWAWLAIIPSFGSSILWINLHVFLSFVFGERLFCKLGHEWLPLAEAKSISGRATGDTIGIAEKMGLIFLDLLIFFIIFGIIAIIVWLANSIIFKTVDGITGTWEWITNP
;
A
#
# COMPACT_ATOMS: atom_id res chain seq x y z
N MET A 1 32.25 -16.14 -16.36
CA MET A 1 30.95 -16.48 -15.77
C MET A 1 31.24 -17.15 -14.44
N SER A 2 30.84 -16.50 -13.35
CA SER A 2 31.43 -16.63 -12.01
C SER A 2 30.67 -17.63 -11.14
N SER A 3 31.38 -18.26 -10.20
CA SER A 3 30.87 -19.27 -9.24
C SER A 3 29.71 -18.79 -8.35
N ILE A 4 29.38 -17.51 -8.39
CA ILE A 4 28.29 -16.91 -7.62
C ILE A 4 26.93 -17.25 -8.25
N ASP A 5 26.83 -17.27 -9.58
CA ASP A 5 25.59 -17.63 -10.27
C ASP A 5 25.26 -19.13 -10.07
N GLU A 6 26.29 -19.98 -10.02
CA GLU A 6 26.17 -21.40 -9.66
C GLU A 6 25.71 -21.60 -8.22
N ALA A 7 26.23 -20.80 -7.27
CA ALA A 7 25.81 -20.87 -5.87
C ALA A 7 24.35 -20.42 -5.67
N ILE A 8 23.87 -19.45 -6.44
CA ILE A 8 22.49 -18.96 -6.38
C ILE A 8 21.52 -19.99 -7.00
N LEU A 9 21.87 -20.58 -8.15
CA LEU A 9 21.06 -21.63 -8.80
C LEU A 9 20.99 -22.92 -7.97
N ARG A 10 22.07 -23.27 -7.25
CA ARG A 10 22.11 -24.46 -6.38
C ARG A 10 21.30 -24.30 -5.09
N ASN A 11 21.07 -23.06 -4.63
CA ASN A 11 20.30 -22.79 -3.42
C ASN A 11 18.79 -22.64 -3.70
N GLN A 12 18.41 -22.18 -4.90
CA GLN A 12 16.99 -22.14 -5.32
C GLN A 12 16.39 -23.53 -5.55
N THR A 13 17.21 -24.52 -5.90
CA THR A 13 16.75 -25.91 -6.13
C THR A 13 16.56 -26.71 -4.83
N LEU A 14 16.96 -26.18 -3.67
CA LEU A 14 16.88 -26.87 -2.38
C LEU A 14 15.63 -26.55 -1.54
N SER A 15 14.69 -25.72 -2.03
CA SER A 15 13.47 -25.34 -1.30
C SER A 15 12.20 -25.59 -2.10
N GLY A 16 12.16 -26.70 -2.84
CA GLY A 16 11.01 -27.10 -3.65
C GLY A 16 10.01 -28.01 -2.91
N PRO A 17 8.75 -28.06 -3.38
CA PRO A 17 7.68 -28.91 -2.82
C PRO A 17 8.01 -30.41 -2.81
N ALA A 18 9.01 -30.84 -3.60
CA ALA A 18 9.53 -32.20 -3.59
C ALA A 18 10.17 -32.61 -2.25
N GLN A 19 10.79 -31.68 -1.52
CA GLN A 19 11.42 -31.97 -0.23
C GLN A 19 10.40 -32.05 0.91
N GLU A 20 9.34 -31.22 0.85
CA GLU A 20 8.19 -31.32 1.75
C GLU A 20 7.45 -32.64 1.57
N ALA A 21 7.28 -33.11 0.33
CA ALA A 21 6.68 -34.41 0.03
C ALA A 21 7.54 -35.59 0.55
N LEU A 22 8.87 -35.49 0.48
CA LEU A 22 9.80 -36.49 1.02
C LEU A 22 9.81 -36.49 2.55
N ALA A 23 9.77 -35.32 3.19
CA ALA A 23 9.66 -35.20 4.64
C ALA A 23 8.31 -35.76 5.15
N ALA A 24 7.21 -35.49 4.46
CA ALA A 24 5.90 -36.04 4.76
C ALA A 24 5.85 -37.58 4.56
N ARG A 25 6.56 -38.11 3.56
CA ARG A 25 6.68 -39.57 3.36
C ARG A 25 7.48 -40.25 4.47
N ARG A 26 8.55 -39.64 4.95
CA ARG A 26 9.33 -40.16 6.09
C ARG A 26 8.53 -40.16 7.40
N LEU A 27 7.70 -39.15 7.63
CA LEU A 27 6.79 -39.10 8.77
C LEU A 27 5.65 -40.14 8.68
N ARG A 28 5.29 -40.60 7.47
CA ARG A 28 4.33 -41.69 7.27
C ARG A 28 4.94 -43.10 7.33
N GLN A 29 6.27 -43.22 7.20
CA GLN A 29 6.96 -44.52 7.13
C GLN A 29 7.78 -44.86 8.38
N GLY A 30 7.90 -43.96 9.36
CA GLY A 30 8.63 -44.21 10.60
C GLY A 30 7.73 -44.12 11.82
N ASP A 31 6.98 -45.19 12.09
CA ASP A 31 6.39 -45.52 13.42
C ASP A 31 5.81 -46.94 13.36
N GLY A 32 6.63 -47.92 12.99
CA GLY A 32 6.13 -49.30 12.79
C GLY A 32 7.11 -50.43 13.06
N GLN A 33 8.28 -50.18 13.63
CA GLN A 33 9.21 -51.24 14.05
C GLN A 33 10.26 -50.66 15.00
N GLU A 34 9.95 -50.62 16.29
CA GLU A 34 10.92 -50.64 17.41
C GLU A 34 10.13 -50.59 18.75
N GLU A 35 9.31 -51.62 19.00
CA GLU A 35 8.83 -51.94 20.35
C GLU A 35 9.09 -53.43 20.61
N GLU A 36 10.30 -53.76 21.02
CA GLU A 36 10.52 -54.81 22.02
C GLU A 36 11.97 -54.77 22.53
N LYS A 37 12.16 -54.14 23.69
CA LYS A 37 12.94 -54.60 24.85
C LYS A 37 13.60 -53.45 25.61
N ALA A 38 13.56 -53.62 26.93
CA ALA A 38 14.31 -52.93 27.97
C ALA A 38 13.77 -51.54 28.37
N GLU A 39 12.89 -51.60 29.38
CA GLU A 39 13.03 -50.77 30.58
C GLU A 39 14.51 -50.54 30.90
N GLU A 40 15.01 -49.33 30.67
CA GLU A 40 16.11 -48.80 31.44
C GLU A 40 16.05 -47.26 31.46
N ASP A 41 16.12 -46.77 32.69
CA ASP A 41 16.11 -45.39 33.15
C ASP A 41 17.02 -44.46 32.31
N GLN A 42 16.43 -43.52 31.55
CA GLN A 42 17.18 -42.46 30.85
C GLN A 42 16.65 -41.05 31.14
N PRO A 43 17.38 -40.23 31.92
CA PRO A 43 17.06 -38.82 32.20
C PRO A 43 17.39 -37.88 31.03
N GLY A 44 17.16 -38.29 29.78
CA GLY A 44 17.58 -37.56 28.57
C GLY A 44 16.46 -36.87 27.77
N ARG A 45 15.19 -37.23 27.99
CA ARG A 45 14.08 -36.86 27.07
C ARG A 45 13.69 -35.37 27.10
N TYR A 46 14.03 -34.65 28.16
CA TYR A 46 13.72 -33.22 28.35
C TYR A 46 14.65 -32.25 27.61
N GLN A 47 15.80 -32.70 27.08
CA GLN A 47 16.69 -31.82 26.32
C GLN A 47 16.15 -31.50 24.90
N SER A 48 15.24 -32.32 24.37
CA SER A 48 14.80 -32.21 22.97
C SER A 48 13.83 -31.04 22.69
N LEU A 49 13.02 -30.62 23.66
CA LEU A 49 12.05 -29.52 23.48
C LEU A 49 12.73 -28.15 23.44
N ARG A 50 13.73 -27.93 24.31
CA ARG A 50 14.53 -26.69 24.32
C ARG A 50 15.36 -26.55 23.05
N MET A 51 15.91 -27.65 22.54
CA MET A 51 16.64 -27.66 21.27
C MET A 51 15.74 -27.35 20.07
N LYS A 52 14.53 -27.93 20.04
CA LYS A 52 13.52 -27.64 18.99
C LYS A 52 13.05 -26.18 19.03
N MET A 53 12.83 -25.60 20.21
CA MET A 53 12.51 -24.17 20.35
C MET A 53 13.66 -23.26 19.88
N ALA A 54 14.91 -23.60 20.20
CA ALA A 54 16.07 -22.82 19.74
C ALA A 54 16.22 -22.86 18.22
N ALA A 55 15.98 -24.01 17.59
CA ALA A 55 15.98 -24.16 16.13
C ALA A 55 14.83 -23.37 15.47
N ALA A 56 13.61 -23.44 16.02
CA ALA A 56 12.47 -22.67 15.54
C ALA A 56 12.71 -21.15 15.66
N LYS A 57 13.28 -20.69 16.77
CA LYS A 57 13.61 -19.27 16.98
C LYS A 57 14.66 -18.78 15.97
N ARG A 58 15.67 -19.60 15.64
CA ARG A 58 16.66 -19.28 14.59
C ARG A 58 16.05 -19.27 13.19
N ALA A 59 15.12 -20.18 12.89
CA ALA A 59 14.43 -20.20 11.60
C ALA A 59 13.54 -18.95 11.40
N LEU A 60 12.88 -18.47 12.45
CA LEU A 60 12.14 -17.20 12.43
C LEU A 60 13.08 -16.01 12.22
N ASP A 61 14.19 -15.95 12.95
CA ASP A 61 15.18 -14.87 12.87
C ASP A 61 15.85 -14.79 11.48
N LEU A 62 16.11 -15.94 10.83
CA LEU A 62 16.61 -16.02 9.46
C LEU A 62 15.57 -15.56 8.43
N LYS A 63 14.30 -15.93 8.61
CA LYS A 63 13.18 -15.51 7.74
C LYS A 63 12.93 -14.01 7.86
N GLU A 64 13.11 -13.47 9.06
CA GLU A 64 13.00 -12.03 9.33
C GLU A 64 14.16 -11.26 8.69
N LYS A 65 15.40 -11.76 8.82
CA LYS A 65 16.58 -11.16 8.15
C LYS A 65 16.49 -11.21 6.62
N THR A 66 16.01 -12.31 6.03
CA THR A 66 15.83 -12.38 4.57
C THR A 66 14.73 -11.44 4.10
N ARG A 67 13.62 -11.31 4.84
CA ARG A 67 12.57 -10.34 4.54
C ARG A 67 13.12 -8.90 4.60
N GLN A 68 13.89 -8.58 5.64
CA GLN A 68 14.53 -7.27 5.79
C GLN A 68 15.57 -6.98 4.69
N MET A 69 16.30 -7.98 4.20
CA MET A 69 17.28 -7.77 3.12
C MET A 69 16.61 -7.52 1.76
N VAL A 70 15.52 -8.23 1.45
CA VAL A 70 14.72 -8.01 0.23
C VAL A 70 14.02 -6.65 0.27
N GLU A 71 13.47 -6.29 1.43
CA GLU A 71 12.81 -5.01 1.66
C GLU A 71 13.80 -3.82 1.60
N ASN A 72 15.03 -3.99 2.11
CA ASN A 72 16.03 -2.92 2.04
C ASN A 72 16.68 -2.76 0.66
N LYS A 73 16.79 -3.81 -0.16
CA LYS A 73 17.52 -3.73 -1.45
C LYS A 73 16.65 -3.35 -2.65
N VAL A 74 15.39 -3.81 -2.72
CA VAL A 74 14.56 -3.64 -3.93
C VAL A 74 13.40 -2.68 -3.71
N VAL A 75 12.79 -2.70 -2.52
CA VAL A 75 11.65 -1.84 -2.17
C VAL A 75 12.09 -0.41 -1.86
N SER A 76 13.26 -0.24 -1.23
CA SER A 76 13.87 1.06 -0.90
C SER A 76 14.00 2.04 -2.09
N PRO A 77 14.62 1.68 -3.24
CA PRO A 77 14.81 2.63 -4.33
C PRO A 77 13.50 3.02 -5.04
N VAL A 78 12.57 2.07 -5.19
CA VAL A 78 11.27 2.33 -5.83
C VAL A 78 10.42 3.25 -4.95
N ASN A 79 10.35 2.97 -3.63
CA ASN A 79 9.66 3.86 -2.68
C ASN A 79 10.28 5.26 -2.64
N GLN A 80 11.60 5.39 -2.78
CA GLN A 80 12.24 6.71 -2.84
C GLN A 80 11.89 7.47 -4.13
N ALA A 81 11.85 6.79 -5.27
CA ALA A 81 11.49 7.41 -6.54
C ALA A 81 10.03 7.88 -6.53
N THR A 82 9.12 7.01 -6.04
CA THR A 82 7.70 7.34 -5.92
C THR A 82 7.46 8.46 -4.89
N GLY A 83 8.20 8.50 -3.79
CA GLY A 83 8.16 9.60 -2.82
C GLY A 83 8.63 10.95 -3.39
N ARG A 84 9.67 10.96 -4.23
CA ARG A 84 10.11 12.20 -4.93
C ARG A 84 9.06 12.70 -5.92
N MET A 85 8.45 11.79 -6.69
CA MET A 85 7.36 12.14 -7.60
C MET A 85 6.15 12.68 -6.86
N LEU A 86 5.79 12.09 -5.71
CA LEU A 86 4.67 12.55 -4.89
C LEU A 86 4.93 13.96 -4.33
N ARG A 87 6.15 14.21 -3.83
CA ARG A 87 6.56 15.55 -3.39
C ARG A 87 6.52 16.59 -4.51
N TRP A 88 6.93 16.20 -5.72
CA TRP A 88 6.79 17.04 -6.91
C TRP A 88 5.34 17.32 -7.26
N ALA A 89 4.46 16.32 -7.15
CA ALA A 89 3.04 16.47 -7.43
C ALA A 89 2.36 17.47 -6.46
N TRP A 90 2.73 17.43 -5.18
CA TRP A 90 2.31 18.43 -4.18
C TRP A 90 2.76 19.84 -4.55
N LEU A 91 4.02 20.03 -4.95
CA LEU A 91 4.54 21.33 -5.39
C LEU A 91 3.88 21.80 -6.70
N ALA A 92 3.50 20.85 -7.56
CA ALA A 92 2.88 21.13 -8.84
C ALA A 92 1.38 21.46 -8.75
N ILE A 93 0.73 21.39 -7.57
CA ILE A 93 -0.71 21.68 -7.43
C ILE A 93 -1.06 23.07 -7.95
N ILE A 94 -0.28 24.08 -7.54
CA ILE A 94 -0.52 25.48 -7.90
C ILE A 94 -0.29 25.73 -9.40
N PRO A 95 0.89 25.42 -9.99
CA PRO A 95 1.13 25.70 -11.41
C PRO A 95 0.28 24.84 -12.35
N SER A 96 -0.20 23.69 -11.89
CA SER A 96 -1.01 22.77 -12.71
C SER A 96 -2.52 23.00 -12.59
N PHE A 97 -2.95 24.06 -11.91
CA PHE A 97 -4.36 24.39 -11.65
C PHE A 97 -5.14 23.21 -11.05
N GLY A 98 -4.51 22.42 -10.18
CA GLY A 98 -5.13 21.26 -9.53
C GLY A 98 -5.16 19.98 -10.38
N SER A 99 -4.63 19.96 -11.60
CA SER A 99 -4.54 18.69 -12.36
C SER A 99 -3.63 17.65 -11.69
N SER A 100 -2.59 18.08 -10.95
CA SER A 100 -1.75 17.16 -10.18
C SER A 100 -2.49 16.46 -9.03
N ILE A 101 -3.67 16.93 -8.62
CA ILE A 101 -4.50 16.29 -7.59
C ILE A 101 -5.00 14.92 -8.09
N LEU A 102 -5.34 14.80 -9.37
CA LEU A 102 -5.71 13.51 -9.97
C LEU A 102 -4.57 12.50 -9.87
N TRP A 103 -3.33 12.96 -10.07
CA TRP A 103 -2.14 12.12 -9.91
C TRP A 103 -1.93 11.71 -8.45
N ILE A 104 -2.09 12.64 -7.49
CA ILE A 104 -1.98 12.34 -6.07
C ILE A 104 -3.07 11.32 -5.66
N ASN A 105 -4.30 11.49 -6.10
CA ASN A 105 -5.40 10.54 -5.84
C ASN A 105 -5.12 9.17 -6.48
N LEU A 106 -4.61 9.13 -7.71
CA LEU A 106 -4.17 7.90 -8.36
C LEU A 106 -3.05 7.23 -7.56
N HIS A 107 -2.09 7.99 -7.05
CA HIS A 107 -1.00 7.46 -6.23
C HIS A 107 -1.51 6.86 -4.91
N VAL A 108 -2.43 7.53 -4.23
CA VAL A 108 -3.08 7.02 -3.01
C VAL A 108 -3.82 5.73 -3.31
N PHE A 109 -4.56 5.68 -4.42
CA PHE A 109 -5.28 4.49 -4.86
C PHE A 109 -4.32 3.33 -5.20
N LEU A 110 -3.24 3.60 -5.95
CA LEU A 110 -2.22 2.60 -6.27
C LEU A 110 -1.50 2.11 -5.01
N SER A 111 -1.25 2.99 -4.03
CA SER A 111 -0.68 2.63 -2.74
C SER A 111 -1.62 1.69 -1.95
N PHE A 112 -2.93 1.88 -2.06
CA PHE A 112 -3.92 0.96 -1.48
C PHE A 112 -3.96 -0.40 -2.19
N VAL A 113 -3.87 -0.43 -3.52
CA VAL A 113 -3.96 -1.65 -4.33
C VAL A 113 -2.67 -2.49 -4.30
N PHE A 114 -1.52 -1.86 -4.52
CA PHE A 114 -0.22 -2.53 -4.60
C PHE A 114 0.52 -2.60 -3.25
N GLY A 115 0.01 -1.87 -2.25
CA GLY A 115 0.55 -1.82 -0.90
C GLY A 115 1.79 -0.94 -0.75
N GLU A 116 2.21 -0.82 0.51
CA GLU A 116 3.31 0.06 0.98
C GLU A 116 4.71 -0.36 0.48
N ARG A 117 4.80 -1.42 -0.34
CA ARG A 117 6.06 -1.98 -0.85
C ARG A 117 6.52 -1.36 -2.16
N LEU A 118 5.63 -0.73 -2.90
CA LEU A 118 5.97 -0.07 -4.18
C LEU A 118 5.71 1.44 -4.13
N PHE A 119 4.82 1.86 -3.24
CA PHE A 119 4.45 3.26 -3.05
C PHE A 119 4.85 3.72 -1.65
N CYS A 120 5.51 4.87 -1.60
CA CYS A 120 5.80 5.54 -0.35
C CYS A 120 4.49 5.88 0.38
N LYS A 121 4.49 5.72 1.72
CA LYS A 121 3.41 6.27 2.53
C LYS A 121 3.41 7.79 2.40
N LEU A 122 2.21 8.35 2.35
CA LEU A 122 2.00 9.78 2.53
C LEU A 122 2.65 10.23 3.84
N GLY A 123 3.27 11.40 3.84
CA GLY A 123 4.01 12.00 4.92
C GLY A 123 5.45 11.51 5.11
N HIS A 124 5.79 10.31 4.62
CA HIS A 124 7.15 9.79 4.74
C HIS A 124 8.12 10.41 3.73
N GLU A 125 7.63 11.06 2.66
CA GLU A 125 8.43 11.79 1.68
C GLU A 125 9.11 13.06 2.24
N TRP A 126 8.64 13.56 3.38
CA TRP A 126 9.19 14.75 4.03
C TRP A 126 10.29 14.43 5.03
N LEU A 127 10.42 13.17 5.42
CA LEU A 127 11.42 12.73 6.38
C LEU A 127 12.71 12.29 5.68
N PRO A 128 13.89 12.63 6.22
CA PRO A 128 15.14 12.07 5.74
C PRO A 128 15.18 10.55 6.00
N LEU A 129 15.78 9.80 5.07
CA LEU A 129 15.84 8.33 5.08
C LEU A 129 16.38 7.72 6.39
N ALA A 130 17.27 8.45 7.08
CA ALA A 130 17.82 8.04 8.37
C ALA A 130 16.75 8.08 9.48
N GLU A 131 15.85 9.05 9.45
CA GLU A 131 14.80 9.24 10.46
C GLU A 131 13.57 8.40 10.12
N ALA A 132 13.23 8.21 8.84
CA ALA A 132 12.11 7.37 8.43
C ALA A 132 12.23 5.89 8.90
N LYS A 133 13.45 5.42 9.21
CA LYS A 133 13.69 4.08 9.77
C LYS A 133 13.66 4.02 11.30
N SER A 134 13.73 5.16 11.99
CA SER A 134 13.68 5.20 13.44
C SER A 134 12.24 5.08 13.94
N ILE A 135 12.06 4.62 15.18
CA ILE A 135 10.73 4.51 15.80
C ILE A 135 10.06 5.89 15.90
N SER A 136 10.85 6.93 16.24
CA SER A 136 10.36 8.31 16.31
C SER A 136 9.96 8.85 14.93
N GLY A 137 10.75 8.60 13.90
CA GLY A 137 10.45 9.10 12.56
C GLY A 137 9.28 8.38 11.89
N ARG A 138 9.03 7.10 12.19
CA ARG A 138 7.79 6.42 11.75
C ARG A 138 6.55 7.08 12.32
N ALA A 139 6.54 7.40 13.61
CA ALA A 139 5.40 8.06 14.25
C ALA A 139 5.16 9.46 13.67
N THR A 140 6.22 10.24 13.46
CA THR A 140 6.14 11.55 12.80
C THR A 140 5.67 11.45 11.35
N GLY A 141 6.12 10.43 10.62
CA GLY A 141 5.71 10.21 9.23
C GLY A 141 4.24 9.82 9.12
N ASP A 142 3.74 9.03 10.05
CA ASP A 142 2.34 8.63 10.10
C ASP A 142 1.42 9.82 10.46
N THR A 143 1.82 10.70 11.39
CA THR A 143 1.03 11.90 11.71
C THR A 143 0.97 12.89 10.56
N ILE A 144 2.10 13.12 9.88
CA ILE A 144 2.13 13.94 8.66
C ILE A 144 1.25 13.28 7.57
N GLY A 145 1.34 11.97 7.40
CA GLY A 145 0.53 11.25 6.42
C GLY A 145 -0.98 11.33 6.69
N ILE A 146 -1.39 11.35 7.97
CA ILE A 146 -2.79 11.59 8.35
C ILE A 146 -3.19 13.03 7.99
N ALA A 147 -2.35 14.02 8.29
CA ALA A 147 -2.61 15.41 7.97
C ALA A 147 -2.75 15.62 6.44
N GLU A 148 -1.91 14.97 5.65
CA GLU A 148 -2.01 15.01 4.18
C GLU A 148 -3.29 14.38 3.65
N LYS A 149 -3.70 13.22 4.18
CA LYS A 149 -4.97 12.59 3.80
C LYS A 149 -6.17 13.50 4.13
N MET A 150 -6.15 14.14 5.30
CA MET A 150 -7.17 15.12 5.67
C MET A 150 -7.15 16.33 4.73
N GLY A 151 -5.97 16.82 4.37
CA GLY A 151 -5.80 17.90 3.39
C GLY A 151 -6.34 17.53 2.00
N LEU A 152 -6.08 16.31 1.54
CA LEU A 152 -6.61 15.75 0.29
C LEU A 152 -8.13 15.68 0.28
N ILE A 153 -8.72 15.12 1.34
CA ILE A 153 -10.19 15.04 1.47
C ILE A 153 -10.80 16.45 1.48
N PHE A 154 -10.19 17.38 2.20
CA PHE A 154 -10.63 18.76 2.23
C PHE A 154 -10.54 19.43 0.85
N LEU A 155 -9.46 19.18 0.11
CA LEU A 155 -9.25 19.70 -1.24
C LEU A 155 -10.25 19.11 -2.24
N ASP A 156 -10.53 17.80 -2.16
CA ASP A 156 -11.53 17.12 -2.97
C ASP A 156 -12.94 17.65 -2.68
N LEU A 157 -13.27 17.89 -1.41
CA LEU A 157 -14.53 18.54 -1.02
C LEU A 157 -14.63 19.96 -1.59
N LEU A 158 -13.55 20.74 -1.55
CA LEU A 158 -13.52 22.08 -2.11
C LEU A 158 -13.76 22.06 -3.62
N ILE A 159 -13.12 21.15 -4.36
CA ILE A 159 -13.36 20.95 -5.79
C ILE A 159 -14.82 20.54 -6.06
N PHE A 160 -15.35 19.63 -5.25
CA PHE A 160 -16.75 19.20 -5.34
C PHE A 160 -17.70 20.39 -5.19
N PHE A 161 -17.49 21.27 -4.20
CA PHE A 161 -18.29 22.48 -4.03
C PHE A 161 -18.16 23.45 -5.21
N ILE A 162 -16.96 23.61 -5.79
CA ILE A 162 -16.74 24.45 -6.98
C ILE A 162 -17.56 23.92 -8.17
N ILE A 163 -17.52 22.60 -8.41
CA ILE A 163 -18.29 21.96 -9.50
C ILE A 163 -19.79 22.16 -9.28
N PHE A 164 -20.28 21.92 -8.06
CA PHE A 164 -21.69 22.16 -7.71
C PHE A 164 -22.09 23.62 -7.90
N GLY A 165 -21.22 24.57 -7.52
CA GLY A 165 -21.44 25.99 -7.74
C GLY A 165 -21.57 26.34 -9.23
N ILE A 166 -20.71 25.79 -10.08
CA ILE A 166 -20.78 25.99 -11.53
C ILE A 166 -22.09 25.43 -12.10
N ILE A 167 -22.49 24.21 -11.70
CA ILE A 167 -23.76 23.62 -12.14
C ILE A 167 -24.95 24.47 -11.68
N ALA A 168 -24.95 24.92 -10.43
CA ALA A 168 -26.00 25.78 -9.89
C ALA A 168 -26.12 27.09 -10.68
N ILE A 169 -24.99 27.71 -11.06
CA ILE A 169 -24.97 28.91 -11.91
C ILE A 169 -25.55 28.61 -13.30
N ILE A 170 -25.19 27.49 -13.92
CA ILE A 170 -25.72 27.09 -15.23
C ILE A 170 -27.23 26.89 -15.17
N VAL A 171 -27.73 26.16 -14.16
CA VAL A 171 -29.17 25.93 -13.97
C VAL A 171 -29.90 27.24 -13.73
N TRP A 172 -29.32 28.14 -12.91
CA TRP A 172 -29.88 29.46 -12.66
C TRP A 172 -29.95 30.30 -13.94
N LEU A 173 -28.90 30.32 -14.76
CA LEU A 173 -28.87 31.00 -16.06
C LEU A 173 -29.93 30.44 -17.02
N ALA A 174 -30.02 29.11 -17.13
CA ALA A 174 -31.00 28.45 -17.98
C ALA A 174 -32.44 28.82 -17.56
N ASN A 175 -32.75 28.75 -16.26
CA ASN A 175 -34.05 29.15 -15.73
C ASN A 175 -34.34 30.63 -16.01
N SER A 176 -33.36 31.52 -15.78
CA SER A 176 -33.51 32.96 -16.03
C SER A 176 -33.83 33.26 -17.50
N ILE A 177 -33.21 32.56 -18.44
CA ILE A 177 -33.49 32.69 -19.88
C ILE A 177 -34.91 32.19 -20.19
N ILE A 178 -35.28 31.00 -19.67
CA ILE A 178 -36.59 30.39 -19.90
C ILE A 178 -37.71 31.30 -19.38
N PHE A 179 -37.60 31.79 -18.15
CA PHE A 179 -38.60 32.70 -17.56
C PHE A 179 -38.80 33.95 -18.42
N LYS A 180 -37.71 34.59 -18.86
CA LYS A 180 -37.81 35.76 -19.75
C LYS A 180 -38.47 35.45 -21.09
N THR A 181 -38.22 34.26 -21.65
CA THR A 181 -38.87 33.83 -22.89
C THR A 181 -40.37 33.59 -22.68
N VAL A 182 -40.74 32.91 -21.59
CA VAL A 182 -42.14 32.65 -21.25
C VAL A 182 -42.88 33.97 -21.02
N ASP A 183 -42.33 34.89 -20.22
CA ASP A 183 -42.94 36.20 -19.95
C ASP A 183 -43.13 37.02 -21.23
N GLY A 184 -42.18 36.96 -22.17
CA GLY A 184 -42.33 37.59 -23.48
C GLY A 184 -43.47 37.00 -24.32
N ILE A 185 -43.61 35.67 -24.31
CA ILE A 185 -44.69 34.97 -25.03
C ILE A 185 -46.05 35.25 -24.38
N THR A 186 -46.16 35.22 -23.05
CA THR A 186 -47.43 35.50 -22.36
C THR A 186 -47.83 36.96 -22.51
N GLY A 187 -46.89 37.90 -22.40
CA GLY A 187 -47.17 39.33 -22.60
C GLY A 187 -47.62 39.66 -24.02
N THR A 188 -47.04 39.00 -25.04
CA THR A 188 -47.52 39.15 -26.43
C THR A 188 -48.89 38.53 -26.66
N TRP A 189 -49.19 37.40 -26.01
CA TRP A 189 -50.50 36.76 -26.09
C TRP A 189 -51.62 37.59 -25.43
N GLU A 190 -51.34 38.24 -24.29
CA GLU A 190 -52.28 39.15 -23.63
C GLU A 190 -52.65 40.35 -24.50
N TRP A 191 -51.68 40.97 -25.18
CA TRP A 191 -51.95 42.06 -26.13
C TRP A 191 -52.82 41.63 -27.31
N ILE A 192 -52.64 40.41 -27.82
CA ILE A 192 -53.44 39.87 -28.94
C ILE A 192 -54.87 39.56 -28.49
N THR A 193 -55.06 39.09 -27.26
CA THR A 193 -56.37 38.62 -26.76
C THR A 193 -57.20 39.72 -26.09
N ASN A 194 -56.58 40.80 -25.61
CA ASN A 194 -57.23 42.00 -25.10
C ASN A 194 -56.69 43.27 -25.81
N PRO A 195 -57.00 43.47 -27.11
CA PRO A 195 -56.53 44.61 -27.90
C PRO A 195 -57.19 45.95 -27.51
#